data_AF-A0AAQ4ERG1-F1
#
_entry.id   AF-A0AAQ4ERG1-F1
#
_cell.length_a   1.000
_cell.length_b   1.000
_cell.length_c   1.000
_cell.angle_alpha   90.00
_cell.angle_beta   90.00
_cell.angle_gamma   90.00
#
_symmetry.space_group_name_H-M   'P 1'
#
loop_
_entity.id
_entity.type
_entity.pdbx_description
1 polymer ?
#
loop_
_entity_poly.entity_id
_entity_poly.type
_entity_poly.pdbx_seq_one_letter_code
_entity_poly.pdbx_strand_id
1 'polypeptide(L)'
;MMISAVECPRTPHLKSPHGVKRPVGCFCNGNTSHPLPAKTLCYEPHTWEGEKWGTNQFLCFVGECNPYGECRNIFEREVCETERAPK
;
A
#
# COMPACT_ATOMS: atom_id res chain seq x y z
N MET A 1 7.75 6.58 25.17
CA MET A 1 7.70 5.18 24.69
C MET A 1 7.72 5.24 23.18
N MET A 2 8.85 4.90 22.54
CA MET A 2 8.96 4.86 21.09
C MET A 2 8.28 3.58 20.62
N ILE A 3 7.14 3.70 19.94
CA ILE A 3 6.43 2.54 19.38
C ILE A 3 7.27 2.05 18.21
N SER A 4 7.95 0.93 18.41
CA SER A 4 8.62 0.18 17.34
C SER A 4 7.65 0.03 16.18
N ALA A 5 8.07 0.48 15.00
CA ALA A 5 7.43 0.13 13.75
C ALA A 5 7.31 -1.40 13.74
N VAL A 6 6.07 -1.90 13.68
CA VAL A 6 5.82 -3.33 13.53
C VAL A 6 6.44 -3.70 12.19
N GLU A 7 7.63 -4.30 12.21
CA GLU A 7 8.29 -4.78 11.01
C GLU A 7 7.42 -5.90 10.44
N CYS A 8 6.74 -5.60 9.34
CA CYS A 8 5.95 -6.56 8.58
C CYS A 8 6.72 -6.97 7.34
N PRO A 9 7.65 -7.96 7.46
CA PRO A 9 8.66 -8.26 6.44
C PRO A 9 8.11 -8.76 5.10
N ARG A 10 6.80 -8.97 4.98
CA ARG A 10 6.17 -9.57 3.79
C ARG A 10 4.91 -8.85 3.32
N THR A 11 4.58 -7.68 3.87
CA THR A 11 3.53 -6.85 3.26
C THR A 11 4.01 -6.44 1.87
N PRO A 12 3.23 -6.66 0.79
CA PRO A 12 3.60 -6.13 -0.51
C PRO A 12 3.71 -4.61 -0.42
N HIS A 13 4.72 -4.03 -1.05
CA HIS A 13 4.92 -2.59 -1.10
C HIS A 13 5.03 -2.14 -2.55
N LEU A 14 4.48 -0.98 -2.85
CA LEU A 14 4.75 -0.26 -4.10
C LEU A 14 5.49 1.03 -3.76
N LYS A 15 6.11 1.62 -4.77
CA LYS A 15 6.85 2.89 -4.64
C LYS A 15 6.15 3.99 -5.40
N SER A 16 6.15 5.20 -4.87
CA SER A 16 5.92 6.38 -5.70
C SER A 16 7.12 6.64 -6.62
N PRO A 17 6.99 7.43 -7.70
CA PRO A 17 8.10 7.89 -8.54
C PRO A 17 9.21 8.61 -7.76
N HIS A 18 8.90 9.13 -6.58
CA HIS A 18 9.85 9.78 -5.69
C HIS A 18 10.56 8.79 -4.74
N GLY A 19 10.34 7.49 -4.88
CA GLY A 19 10.97 6.43 -4.08
C GLY A 19 10.31 6.16 -2.73
N VAL A 20 9.17 6.79 -2.44
CA VAL A 20 8.43 6.57 -1.18
C VAL A 20 7.76 5.21 -1.23
N LYS A 21 8.18 4.28 -0.36
CA LYS A 21 7.56 2.96 -0.22
C LYS A 21 6.31 3.05 0.64
N ARG A 22 5.21 2.47 0.17
CA ARG A 22 3.98 2.29 0.96
C ARG A 22 3.47 0.86 0.87
N PRO A 23 2.88 0.32 1.94
CA PRO A 23 2.26 -0.98 1.92
C PRO A 23 1.05 -0.99 0.99
N VAL A 24 0.85 -2.13 0.34
CA VAL A 24 -0.38 -2.47 -0.36
C VAL A 24 -1.33 -3.09 0.65
N GLY A 25 -2.46 -2.43 0.89
CA GLY A 25 -3.37 -2.78 1.96
C GLY A 25 -2.83 -2.51 3.37
N CYS A 26 -3.57 -2.98 4.37
CA CYS A 26 -3.32 -2.67 5.78
C CYS A 26 -3.16 -3.90 6.66
N PHE A 27 -2.92 -5.06 6.04
CA PHE A 27 -2.66 -6.32 6.74
C PHE A 27 -1.25 -6.81 6.48
N CYS A 28 -0.60 -7.25 7.55
CA CYS A 28 0.69 -7.90 7.43
C CYS A 28 0.52 -9.32 6.91
N ASN A 29 1.15 -9.65 5.78
CA ASN A 29 1.15 -11.01 5.23
C ASN A 29 -0.24 -11.54 4.81
N GLY A 30 -1.22 -10.65 4.59
CA GLY A 30 -2.62 -11.05 4.40
C GLY A 30 -3.26 -11.67 5.66
N ASN A 31 -2.59 -11.59 6.81
CA ASN A 31 -3.12 -12.02 8.09
C ASN A 31 -3.98 -10.90 8.70
N THR A 32 -5.29 -11.15 8.76
CA THR A 32 -6.28 -10.21 9.31
C THR A 32 -6.12 -9.97 10.81
N SER A 33 -5.36 -10.81 11.51
CA SER A 33 -5.12 -10.70 12.96
C SER A 33 -4.06 -9.66 13.33
N HIS A 34 -3.30 -9.16 12.34
CA HIS A 34 -2.23 -8.19 12.55
C HIS A 34 -2.37 -7.01 11.57
N PRO A 35 -3.31 -6.09 11.83
CA PRO A 35 -3.42 -4.87 11.05
C PRO A 35 -2.23 -3.95 11.31
N LEU A 36 -1.85 -3.19 10.29
CA LEU A 36 -0.91 -2.07 10.43
C LEU A 36 -1.51 -0.99 11.36
N PRO A 37 -0.66 -0.14 11.97
CA PRO A 37 -1.13 0.98 12.78
C PRO A 37 -2.14 1.85 12.02
N ALA A 38 -3.19 2.30 12.71
CA ALA A 38 -4.15 3.23 12.13
C ALA A 38 -3.44 4.51 11.65
N LYS A 39 -3.95 5.12 10.57
CA LYS A 39 -3.37 6.26 9.84
C LYS A 39 -2.06 5.96 9.09
N THR A 40 -1.61 4.71 9.03
CA THR A 40 -0.54 4.33 8.11
C THR A 40 -1.02 4.56 6.68
N LEU A 41 -0.27 5.32 5.88
CA LEU A 41 -0.57 5.50 4.46
C LEU A 41 -0.38 4.18 3.72
N CYS A 42 -1.33 3.85 2.86
CA CYS A 42 -1.37 2.59 2.12
C CYS A 42 -1.84 2.82 0.68
N TYR A 43 -1.54 1.87 -0.20
CA TYR A 43 -2.21 1.76 -1.49
C TYR A 43 -3.38 0.80 -1.40
N GLU A 44 -4.52 1.20 -1.94
CA GLU A 44 -5.75 0.39 -1.91
C GLU A 44 -5.60 -0.84 -2.81
N PRO A 45 -5.70 -2.08 -2.26
CA PRO A 45 -5.51 -3.31 -3.02
C PRO A 45 -6.35 -3.39 -4.29
N HIS A 46 -5.79 -3.96 -5.36
CA HIS A 46 -6.47 -4.23 -6.64
C HIS A 46 -6.92 -3.00 -7.44
N THR A 47 -6.82 -1.78 -6.91
CA THR A 47 -7.26 -0.57 -7.62
C THR A 47 -6.43 -0.27 -8.87
N TRP A 48 -5.17 -0.69 -8.90
CA TRP A 48 -4.24 -0.42 -9.98
C TRP A 48 -4.22 -1.51 -11.07
N GLU A 49 -4.94 -2.63 -10.90
CA GLU A 49 -4.89 -3.78 -11.83
C GLU A 49 -5.48 -3.49 -13.22
N GLY A 50 -6.20 -2.36 -13.40
CA GLY A 50 -6.74 -1.91 -14.69
C GLY A 50 -6.21 -0.56 -15.19
N GLU A 51 -5.50 0.21 -14.37
CA GLU A 51 -5.10 1.59 -14.68
C GLU A 51 -3.59 1.70 -14.94
N LYS A 52 -3.13 1.08 -16.03
CA LYS A 52 -1.72 1.16 -16.44
C LYS A 52 -1.38 2.56 -16.92
N TRP A 53 -0.46 3.23 -16.23
CA TRP A 53 0.04 4.57 -16.58
C TRP A 53 1.26 4.50 -17.52
N GLY A 54 2.10 3.47 -17.34
CA GLY A 54 3.33 3.28 -18.11
C GLY A 54 3.91 1.88 -17.96
N THR A 55 5.15 1.69 -18.39
CA THR A 55 5.86 0.42 -18.16
C THR A 55 6.14 0.26 -16.67
N ASN A 56 5.46 -0.69 -16.01
CA ASN A 56 5.51 -0.95 -14.57
C ASN A 56 4.97 0.18 -13.68
N GLN A 57 4.28 1.14 -14.27
CA GLN A 57 3.66 2.27 -13.60
C GLN A 57 2.15 2.14 -13.69
N PHE A 58 1.48 2.34 -12.56
CA PHE A 58 0.02 2.30 -12.47
C PHE A 58 -0.49 3.53 -11.72
N LEU A 59 -1.76 3.84 -11.89
CA LEU A 59 -2.44 4.80 -11.04
C LEU A 59 -2.95 4.07 -9.79
N CYS A 60 -2.36 4.39 -8.63
CA CYS A 60 -2.78 3.84 -7.35
C CYS A 60 -3.62 4.85 -6.59
N PHE A 61 -4.69 4.37 -5.95
CA PHE A 61 -5.38 5.15 -4.93
C PHE A 61 -4.63 5.08 -3.61
N VAL A 62 -4.47 6.24 -2.98
CA VAL A 62 -3.87 6.39 -1.67
C VAL A 62 -4.98 6.35 -0.63
N GLY A 63 -4.72 5.64 0.46
CA GLY A 63 -5.60 5.57 1.60
C GLY A 63 -4.85 5.58 2.93
N GLU A 64 -5.63 5.48 3.99
CA GLU A 64 -5.15 5.33 5.36
C GLU A 64 -5.69 4.05 5.99
N CYS A 65 -4.83 3.35 6.72
CA CYS A 65 -5.25 2.20 7.51
C CYS A 65 -6.20 2.61 8.63
N ASN A 66 -7.30 1.89 8.79
CA ASN A 66 -8.17 2.02 9.94
C ASN A 66 -7.86 0.94 11.00
N PRO A 67 -8.47 1.00 12.21
CA PRO A 67 -8.26 0.00 13.26
C PRO A 67 -8.70 -1.43 12.89
N TYR A 68 -9.43 -1.59 11.79
CA TYR A 68 -9.90 -2.89 11.28
C TYR A 68 -8.95 -3.48 10.23
N GLY A 69 -7.88 -2.78 9.87
CA GLY A 69 -6.95 -3.20 8.81
C GLY A 69 -7.48 -3.00 7.40
N GLU A 70 -8.44 -2.10 7.21
CA GLU A 70 -8.89 -1.66 5.89
C GLU A 70 -8.06 -0.44 5.45
N CYS A 71 -7.64 -0.42 4.18
CA CYS A 71 -7.06 0.77 3.55
C CYS A 71 -8.21 1.64 3.04
N ARG A 72 -8.53 2.73 3.74
CA ARG A 72 -9.61 3.64 3.36
C ARG A 72 -9.09 4.74 2.47
N ASN A 73 -9.61 4.77 1.25
CA ASN A 73 -9.32 5.79 0.25
C ASN A 73 -9.51 7.20 0.81
N ILE A 74 -8.51 8.07 0.60
CA ILE A 74 -8.56 9.49 1.00
C ILE A 74 -8.82 10.42 -0.20
N PHE A 75 -9.37 9.86 -1.29
CA PHE A 75 -9.62 10.51 -2.58
C PHE A 75 -8.38 11.07 -3.27
N GLU A 76 -7.20 10.57 -2.91
CA GLU A 76 -5.93 10.88 -3.56
C GLU A 76 -5.48 9.74 -4.47
N ARG A 77 -4.87 10.11 -5.60
CA ARG A 77 -4.24 9.18 -6.53
C ARG A 77 -2.84 9.64 -6.84
N GLU A 78 -1.93 8.69 -6.95
CA GLU A 78 -0.59 8.95 -7.45
C GLU A 78 -0.12 7.81 -8.34
N VAL A 79 0.90 8.08 -9.15
CA VAL A 79 1.59 7.01 -9.86
C VAL A 79 2.31 6.14 -8.84
N CYS A 80 2.20 4.84 -9.01
CA CYS A 80 2.92 3.84 -8.21
C CYS A 80 3.65 2.87 -9.14
N GLU A 81 4.78 2.37 -8.66
CA GLU A 81 5.68 1.48 -9.38
C GLU A 81 5.75 0.14 -8.66
N THR A 82 5.60 -0.93 -9.44
CA THR A 82 5.87 -2.29 -8.99
C THR A 82 7.29 -2.70 -9.37
N GLU A 83 8.03 -3.29 -8.43
CA GLU A 83 9.30 -3.96 -8.74
C GLU A 83 9.09 -5.28 -9.50
N ARG A 84 7.85 -5.76 -9.60
CA ARG A 84 7.47 -6.96 -10.36
C ARG A 84 6.33 -6.62 -11.32
N ALA A 85 6.67 -6.41 -12.59
CA ALA A 85 5.71 -6.61 -13.65
C ALA A 85 5.22 -8.07 -13.57
N PRO A 86 3.91 -8.36 -13.50
CA PRO A 86 3.47 -9.69 -13.87
C PRO A 86 3.90 -9.93 -15.33
N LYS A 87 4.56 -11.08 -15.55
CA LYS A 87 5.03 -11.53 -16.86
C LYS A 87 3.86 -11.97 -17.71
#